data_AF-A0A238WZR4-F1
#
_entry.id   AF-A0A238WZR4-F1
#
_cell.length_a   1.000
_cell.length_b   1.000
_cell.length_c   1.000
_cell.angle_alpha   90.00
_cell.angle_beta   90.00
_cell.angle_gamma   90.00
#
_symmetry.space_group_name_H-M   'P 1'
#
loop_
_entity.id
_entity.type
_entity.pdbx_description
1 polymer ?
#
loop_
_entity_poly.entity_id
_entity_poly.type
_entity_poly.pdbx_seq_one_letter_code
_entity_poly.pdbx_strand_id
1 'polypeptide(L)'
;MVFRALISCPADIELDDIRAIQAAITRWNVLLGERFGSIVIPVQWSEHAAAAFGAPPQEIVNEQLVETVDLAIAVLWTRLGAPTPDAESGTVEEINRISAAGKPVSVLRCARPVDWASLDSGQLTRLDQYLTELKAHALILKYADTGSLATQVDTILTRLVTHEPGRLDSGLSGSGSGPLPSPRQASADEKQEMPPGQSYGHSGPEASSQHP
;
A
#
# COMPACT_ATOMS: atom_id res chain seq x y z
N MET A 1 27.04 1.08 4.50
CA MET A 1 25.76 1.62 5.02
C MET A 1 24.83 0.47 5.33
N VAL A 2 23.95 0.64 6.31
CA VAL A 2 22.95 -0.37 6.67
C VAL A 2 21.59 0.26 6.46
N PHE A 3 20.71 -0.39 5.71
CA PHE A 3 19.34 0.02 5.48
C PHE A 3 18.38 -0.99 6.10
N ARG A 4 17.33 -0.51 6.74
CA ARG A 4 16.26 -1.33 7.31
C ARG A 4 15.05 -1.26 6.40
N ALA A 5 14.60 -2.40 5.88
CA ALA A 5 13.49 -2.48 4.95
C ALA A 5 12.27 -3.09 5.64
N LEU A 6 11.22 -2.30 5.86
CA LEU A 6 9.95 -2.81 6.36
C LEU A 6 9.26 -3.67 5.30
N ILE A 7 8.88 -4.89 5.67
CA ILE A 7 7.96 -5.73 4.90
C ILE A 7 6.57 -5.49 5.49
N SER A 8 5.75 -4.73 4.78
CA SER A 8 4.39 -4.39 5.19
C SER A 8 3.38 -5.18 4.37
N CYS A 9 2.50 -5.92 5.04
CA CYS A 9 1.48 -6.69 4.35
C CYS A 9 0.27 -7.01 5.25
N PRO A 10 -0.94 -7.08 4.69
CA PRO A 10 -2.10 -7.62 5.39
C PRO A 10 -1.98 -9.13 5.64
N ALA A 11 -2.83 -9.66 6.51
CA ALA A 11 -2.75 -11.04 6.99
C ALA A 11 -3.10 -12.13 5.96
N ASP A 12 -3.62 -11.78 4.77
CA ASP A 12 -3.89 -12.74 3.68
C ASP A 12 -2.67 -12.99 2.78
N ILE A 13 -1.57 -12.24 2.96
CA ILE A 13 -0.31 -12.57 2.28
C ILE A 13 0.26 -13.86 2.87
N GLU A 14 0.70 -14.75 1.98
CA GLU A 14 1.18 -16.06 2.40
C GLU A 14 2.57 -15.94 3.04
N LEU A 15 2.85 -16.79 4.03
CA LEU A 15 4.14 -16.81 4.70
C LEU A 15 5.31 -17.05 3.71
N ASP A 16 5.06 -17.78 2.63
CA ASP A 16 6.06 -18.02 1.60
C ASP A 16 6.40 -16.77 0.78
N ASP A 17 5.50 -15.79 0.66
CA ASP A 17 5.81 -14.48 0.07
C ASP A 17 6.78 -13.71 0.97
N ILE A 18 6.50 -13.68 2.28
CA ILE A 18 7.34 -12.99 3.27
C ILE A 18 8.75 -13.61 3.26
N ARG A 19 8.83 -14.94 3.29
CA ARG A 19 10.09 -15.69 3.17
C ARG A 19 10.81 -15.43 1.85
N ALA A 20 10.08 -15.33 0.74
CA ALA A 20 10.68 -15.03 -0.56
C ALA A 20 11.31 -13.63 -0.58
N ILE A 21 10.69 -12.64 0.06
CA ILE A 21 11.25 -11.29 0.19
C ILE A 21 12.51 -11.31 1.06
N GLN A 22 12.45 -11.96 2.23
CA GLN A 22 13.61 -12.11 3.12
C GLN A 22 14.78 -12.81 2.39
N ALA A 23 14.51 -13.92 1.71
CA ALA A 23 15.52 -14.67 0.95
C ALA A 23 16.09 -13.86 -0.22
N ALA A 24 15.27 -13.07 -0.91
CA ALA A 24 15.72 -12.17 -1.96
C ALA A 24 16.65 -11.08 -1.41
N ILE A 25 16.30 -10.46 -0.28
CA ILE A 25 17.15 -9.49 0.41
C ILE A 25 18.48 -10.12 0.83
N THR A 26 18.46 -11.32 1.44
CA THR A 26 19.67 -12.05 1.81
C THR A 26 20.55 -12.34 0.59
N ARG A 27 19.96 -12.83 -0.50
CA ARG A 27 20.69 -13.10 -1.74
C ARG A 27 21.27 -11.81 -2.33
N TRP A 28 20.51 -10.73 -2.35
CA TRP A 28 20.96 -9.43 -2.85
C TRP A 28 22.17 -8.92 -2.06
N ASN A 29 22.13 -9.01 -0.72
CA ASN A 29 23.25 -8.63 0.14
C ASN A 29 24.53 -9.43 -0.19
N VAL A 30 24.40 -10.74 -0.42
CA VAL A 30 25.55 -11.61 -0.77
C VAL A 30 26.12 -11.27 -2.14
N LEU A 31 25.27 -11.01 -3.13
CA LEU A 31 25.72 -10.78 -4.51
C LEU A 31 26.21 -9.36 -4.78
N LEU A 32 25.58 -8.38 -4.15
CA LEU A 32 25.71 -6.97 -4.51
C LEU A 32 26.04 -6.07 -3.32
N GLY A 33 25.84 -6.54 -2.08
CA GLY A 33 26.01 -5.72 -0.89
C GLY A 33 27.44 -5.17 -0.73
N GLU A 34 28.46 -6.01 -0.92
CA GLU A 34 29.87 -5.57 -0.89
C GLU A 34 30.17 -4.56 -2.01
N ARG A 35 29.70 -4.85 -3.23
CA ARG A 35 29.90 -3.97 -4.40
C ARG A 35 29.33 -2.57 -4.16
N PHE A 36 28.17 -2.47 -3.51
CA PHE A 36 27.52 -1.18 -3.22
C PHE A 36 27.81 -0.66 -1.81
N GLY A 37 28.70 -1.32 -1.05
CA GLY A 37 29.00 -0.96 0.33
C GLY A 37 27.76 -0.87 1.24
N SER A 38 26.73 -1.68 0.96
CA SER A 38 25.39 -1.56 1.52
C SER A 38 24.85 -2.92 1.97
N ILE A 39 24.18 -2.95 3.13
CA ILE A 39 23.47 -4.14 3.63
C ILE A 39 22.03 -3.74 3.91
N VAL A 40 21.08 -4.58 3.48
CA VAL A 40 19.66 -4.39 3.75
C VAL A 40 19.18 -5.42 4.77
N ILE A 41 18.58 -4.95 5.87
CA ILE A 41 18.01 -5.78 6.93
C ILE A 41 16.49 -5.80 6.75
N PRO A 42 15.87 -6.96 6.49
CA PRO A 42 14.41 -7.06 6.49
C PRO A 42 13.87 -6.85 7.90
N VAL A 43 12.82 -6.06 8.02
CA VAL A 43 12.09 -5.80 9.26
C VAL A 43 10.63 -6.17 9.03
N GLN A 44 10.06 -6.96 9.93
CA GLN A 44 8.67 -7.42 9.84
C GLN A 44 8.08 -7.54 11.24
N TRP A 45 6.83 -7.08 11.41
CA TRP A 45 6.22 -6.92 12.74
C TRP A 45 6.18 -8.20 13.57
N SER A 46 5.83 -9.35 12.98
CA SER A 46 5.66 -10.60 13.75
C SER A 46 6.97 -11.17 14.30
N GLU A 47 8.10 -10.74 13.74
CA GLU A 47 9.43 -11.21 14.13
C GLU A 47 10.20 -10.16 14.95
N HIS A 48 9.92 -8.86 14.73
CA HIS A 48 10.78 -7.78 15.23
C HIS A 48 10.08 -6.83 16.21
N ALA A 49 8.75 -6.89 16.36
CA ALA A 49 8.05 -6.13 17.40
C ALA A 49 8.22 -6.83 18.76
N ALA A 50 8.46 -6.03 19.80
CA ALA A 50 8.50 -6.50 21.17
C ALA A 50 7.13 -6.29 21.84
N ALA A 51 6.65 -7.31 22.56
CA ALA A 51 5.45 -7.18 23.37
C ALA A 51 5.60 -6.01 24.35
N ALA A 52 4.67 -5.07 24.30
CA ALA A 52 4.65 -3.89 25.15
C ALA A 52 3.22 -3.57 25.56
N PHE A 53 3.08 -2.76 26.61
CA PHE A 53 1.80 -2.30 27.15
C PHE A 53 1.83 -0.79 27.36
N GLY A 54 0.68 -0.12 27.20
CA GLY A 54 0.53 1.30 27.51
C GLY A 54 0.06 2.18 26.36
N ALA A 55 -0.09 1.62 25.15
CA ALA A 55 -0.60 2.31 23.97
C ALA A 55 -1.39 1.34 23.06
N PRO A 56 -2.21 1.84 22.13
CA PRO A 56 -2.81 1.04 21.06
C PRO A 56 -1.77 0.18 20.32
N PRO A 57 -2.11 -1.07 19.92
CA PRO A 57 -1.14 -1.98 19.30
C PRO A 57 -0.43 -1.43 18.06
N GLN A 58 -1.14 -0.69 17.19
CA GLN A 58 -0.55 -0.11 15.99
C GLN A 58 0.46 1.00 16.34
N GLU A 59 0.18 1.82 17.36
CA GLU A 59 1.11 2.87 17.81
C GLU A 59 2.42 2.25 18.31
N ILE A 60 2.34 1.18 19.10
CA ILE A 60 3.52 0.42 19.57
C ILE A 60 4.34 -0.10 18.38
N VAL A 61 3.69 -0.70 17.38
CA VAL A 61 4.37 -1.21 16.18
C VAL A 61 5.01 -0.08 15.37
N ASN A 62 4.32 1.06 15.25
CA ASN A 62 4.83 2.21 14.53
C ASN A 62 6.11 2.77 15.17
N GLU A 63 6.08 3.01 16.48
CA GLU A 63 7.23 3.50 17.24
C GLU A 63 8.42 2.54 17.18
N GLN A 64 8.16 1.23 17.34
CA GLN A 64 9.23 0.23 17.36
C GLN A 64 9.86 -0.02 15.99
N LEU A 65 9.06 0.03 14.91
CA LEU A 65 9.50 -0.45 13.60
C LEU A 65 9.47 0.64 12.53
N VAL A 66 8.31 1.27 12.30
CA VAL A 66 8.07 2.19 11.18
C VAL A 66 8.98 3.40 11.24
N GLU A 67 9.20 3.96 12.42
CA GLU A 67 10.07 5.13 12.59
C GLU A 67 11.55 4.78 12.35
N THR A 68 11.92 3.51 12.57
CA THR A 68 13.30 3.01 12.51
C THR A 68 13.74 2.50 11.14
N VAL A 69 12.82 2.35 10.17
CA VAL A 69 13.15 1.80 8.84
C VAL A 69 13.59 2.89 7.87
N ASP A 70 14.34 2.51 6.84
CA ASP A 70 14.83 3.42 5.79
C ASP A 70 14.01 3.31 4.50
N LEU A 71 13.26 2.22 4.33
CA LEU A 71 12.34 1.99 3.22
C LEU A 71 11.23 1.01 3.59
N ALA A 72 10.22 0.92 2.73
CA ALA A 72 9.20 -0.13 2.80
C ALA A 72 9.00 -0.88 1.47
N ILE A 73 8.72 -2.16 1.59
CA ILE A 73 8.18 -3.04 0.55
C ILE A 73 6.80 -3.46 1.03
N ALA A 74 5.76 -2.82 0.50
CA ALA A 74 4.37 -3.14 0.79
C ALA A 74 3.83 -4.17 -0.20
N VAL A 75 3.19 -5.21 0.32
CA VAL A 75 2.66 -6.33 -0.46
C VAL A 75 1.17 -6.48 -0.19
N LEU A 76 0.37 -6.42 -1.26
CA LEU A 76 -1.10 -6.43 -1.19
C LEU A 76 -1.66 -7.55 -2.07
N TRP A 77 -2.69 -8.26 -1.60
CA TRP A 77 -3.41 -9.27 -2.39
C TRP A 77 -4.91 -9.01 -2.42
N THR A 78 -5.71 -9.59 -1.53
CA THR A 78 -7.18 -9.41 -1.58
C THR A 78 -7.73 -8.50 -0.51
N ARG A 79 -6.91 -8.17 0.49
CA ARG A 79 -7.31 -7.35 1.62
C ARG A 79 -6.51 -6.06 1.69
N LEU A 80 -7.15 -5.03 2.24
CA LEU A 80 -6.47 -3.82 2.67
C LEU A 80 -6.07 -3.94 4.14
N GLY A 81 -6.92 -4.56 4.96
CA GLY A 81 -6.73 -4.74 6.39
C GLY A 81 -7.83 -4.09 7.22
N ALA A 82 -7.65 -4.15 8.54
CA ALA A 82 -8.52 -3.50 9.51
C ALA A 82 -8.12 -2.04 9.70
N PRO A 83 -9.07 -1.10 9.77
CA PRO A 83 -8.78 0.32 10.00
C PRO A 83 -8.07 0.53 11.33
N THR A 84 -7.22 1.54 11.34
CA THR A 84 -6.56 2.08 12.53
C THR A 84 -7.22 3.41 12.89
N PRO A 85 -6.89 4.03 14.04
CA PRO A 85 -7.41 5.36 14.37
C PRO A 85 -7.16 6.41 13.28
N ASP A 86 -6.02 6.30 12.59
CA ASP A 86 -5.52 7.33 11.68
C ASP A 86 -5.55 6.94 10.19
N ALA A 87 -5.87 5.69 9.86
CA ALA A 87 -5.83 5.20 8.47
C ALA A 87 -6.82 4.07 8.17
N GLU A 88 -7.04 3.82 6.89
CA GLU A 88 -7.90 2.74 6.43
C GLU A 88 -7.37 1.34 6.76
N SER A 89 -6.07 1.20 6.97
CA SER A 89 -5.46 -0.01 7.51
C SER A 89 -4.08 0.25 8.10
N GLY A 90 -3.57 -0.69 8.88
CA GLY A 90 -2.18 -0.66 9.37
C GLY A 90 -1.17 -0.54 8.22
N THR A 91 -1.32 -1.32 7.15
CA THR A 91 -0.45 -1.24 5.96
C THR A 91 -0.52 0.14 5.28
N VAL A 92 -1.70 0.74 5.18
CA VAL A 92 -1.86 2.10 4.64
C VAL A 92 -1.19 3.13 5.55
N GLU A 93 -1.35 2.97 6.87
CA GLU A 93 -0.71 3.86 7.84
C GLU A 93 0.82 3.81 7.74
N GLU A 94 1.39 2.61 7.66
CA GLU A 94 2.82 2.37 7.50
C GLU A 94 3.35 3.01 6.21
N ILE A 95 2.65 2.81 5.08
CA ILE A 95 2.99 3.43 3.79
C ILE A 95 2.97 4.96 3.91
N ASN A 96 1.92 5.52 4.50
CA ASN A 96 1.75 6.96 4.61
C ASN A 96 2.82 7.59 5.51
N ARG A 97 3.12 7.00 6.67
CA ARG A 97 4.15 7.47 7.60
C ARG A 97 5.54 7.46 6.97
N ILE A 98 5.91 6.35 6.31
CA ILE A 98 7.23 6.21 5.67
C ILE A 98 7.36 7.18 4.49
N SER A 99 6.34 7.29 3.65
CA SER A 99 6.32 8.24 2.55
C SER A 99 6.37 9.69 3.04
N ALA A 100 5.64 10.04 4.10
CA ALA A 100 5.65 11.38 4.69
C ALA A 100 7.03 11.75 5.29
N ALA A 101 7.78 10.76 5.76
CA ALA A 101 9.17 10.92 6.18
C ALA A 101 10.16 11.07 5.01
N GLY A 102 9.67 11.11 3.76
CA GLY A 102 10.50 11.22 2.55
C GLY A 102 11.25 9.93 2.21
N LYS A 103 10.93 8.81 2.88
CA LYS A 103 11.56 7.51 2.69
C LYS A 103 10.87 6.74 1.56
N PRO A 104 11.61 5.97 0.74
CA PRO A 104 11.04 5.26 -0.40
C PRO A 104 10.09 4.14 0.02
N VAL A 105 8.96 4.05 -0.68
CA VAL A 105 7.97 2.98 -0.53
C VAL A 105 7.76 2.31 -1.89
N SER A 106 7.91 0.99 -1.92
CA SER A 106 7.60 0.16 -3.10
C SER A 106 6.34 -0.65 -2.83
N VAL A 107 5.39 -0.65 -3.78
CA VAL A 107 4.10 -1.36 -3.61
C VAL A 107 3.96 -2.44 -4.67
N LEU A 108 3.76 -3.67 -4.20
CA LEU A 108 3.61 -4.89 -5.00
C LEU A 108 2.22 -5.49 -4.82
N ARG A 109 1.51 -5.73 -5.92
CA ARG A 109 0.20 -6.38 -5.95
C ARG A 109 0.34 -7.84 -6.39
N CYS A 110 0.01 -8.77 -5.51
CA CYS A 110 -0.12 -10.17 -5.86
C CYS A 110 -1.20 -10.35 -6.92
N ALA A 111 -0.95 -11.10 -7.98
CA ALA A 111 -1.88 -11.38 -9.06
C ALA A 111 -2.29 -12.85 -9.11
N ARG A 112 -2.02 -13.61 -8.03
CA ARG A 112 -2.47 -15.00 -7.90
C ARG A 112 -4.00 -15.10 -8.01
N PRO A 113 -4.52 -16.16 -8.66
CA PRO A 113 -5.95 -16.44 -8.68
C PRO A 113 -6.52 -16.52 -7.26
N VAL A 114 -7.75 -16.05 -7.11
CA VAL A 114 -8.47 -16.04 -5.84
C VAL A 114 -9.65 -16.99 -5.92
N ASP A 115 -9.94 -17.68 -4.83
CA ASP A 115 -11.21 -18.38 -4.70
C ASP A 115 -12.31 -17.36 -4.36
N TRP A 116 -13.23 -17.16 -5.31
CA TRP A 116 -14.36 -16.24 -5.16
C TRP A 116 -15.29 -16.62 -4.01
N ALA A 117 -15.34 -17.90 -3.63
CA ALA A 117 -16.21 -18.37 -2.54
C ALA A 117 -15.70 -17.90 -1.15
N SER A 118 -14.39 -17.78 -0.97
CA SER A 118 -13.78 -17.34 0.29
C SER A 118 -13.43 -15.85 0.32
N LEU A 119 -13.70 -15.13 -0.76
CA LEU A 119 -13.29 -13.74 -0.93
C LEU A 119 -14.16 -12.79 -0.11
N ASP A 120 -13.51 -11.93 0.67
CA ASP A 120 -14.14 -10.80 1.33
C ASP A 120 -14.28 -9.64 0.34
N SER A 121 -15.47 -9.53 -0.28
CA SER A 121 -15.75 -8.53 -1.32
C SER A 121 -15.64 -7.09 -0.82
N GLY A 122 -15.91 -6.83 0.46
CA GLY A 122 -15.76 -5.52 1.08
C GLY A 122 -14.28 -5.13 1.19
N GLN A 123 -13.43 -6.06 1.62
CA GLN A 123 -11.99 -5.85 1.66
C GLN A 123 -11.39 -5.64 0.26
N LEU A 124 -11.81 -6.43 -0.73
CA LEU A 124 -11.32 -6.26 -2.10
C LEU A 124 -11.73 -4.89 -2.67
N THR A 125 -12.98 -4.47 -2.45
CA THR A 125 -13.48 -3.17 -2.92
C THR A 125 -12.66 -2.02 -2.33
N ARG A 126 -12.40 -2.04 -1.01
CA ARG A 126 -11.57 -1.03 -0.33
C ARG A 126 -10.14 -1.02 -0.87
N LEU A 127 -9.56 -2.20 -1.10
CA LEU A 127 -8.24 -2.31 -1.70
C LEU A 127 -8.20 -1.72 -3.12
N ASP A 128 -9.20 -2.00 -3.96
CA ASP A 128 -9.24 -1.50 -5.33
C ASP A 128 -9.42 0.04 -5.38
N GLN A 129 -10.20 0.60 -4.46
CA GLN A 129 -10.31 2.05 -4.26
C GLN A 129 -8.95 2.65 -3.88
N TYR A 130 -8.31 2.11 -2.83
CA TYR A 130 -7.00 2.55 -2.39
C TYR A 130 -5.93 2.48 -3.50
N LEU A 131 -5.85 1.36 -4.22
CA LEU A 131 -4.90 1.19 -5.33
C LEU A 131 -5.19 2.16 -6.48
N THR A 132 -6.44 2.54 -6.71
CA THR A 132 -6.82 3.51 -7.75
C THR A 132 -6.31 4.90 -7.40
N GLU A 133 -6.48 5.34 -6.16
CA GLU A 133 -5.97 6.62 -5.68
C GLU A 133 -4.44 6.65 -5.64
N LEU A 134 -3.83 5.55 -5.19
CA LEU A 134 -2.38 5.42 -5.06
C LEU A 134 -1.66 5.47 -6.42
N LYS A 135 -2.27 4.98 -7.51
CA LYS A 135 -1.69 5.02 -8.87
C LYS A 135 -1.36 6.42 -9.37
N ALA A 136 -2.02 7.46 -8.85
CA ALA A 136 -1.69 8.83 -9.21
C ALA A 136 -0.32 9.27 -8.68
N HIS A 137 0.20 8.57 -7.66
CA HIS A 137 1.39 8.96 -6.91
C HIS A 137 2.47 7.87 -6.83
N ALA A 138 2.15 6.62 -7.20
CA ALA A 138 3.06 5.50 -7.11
C ALA A 138 2.94 4.53 -8.30
N LEU A 139 4.08 3.96 -8.69
CA LEU A 139 4.13 2.81 -9.60
C LEU A 139 3.87 1.54 -8.79
N ILE A 140 2.74 0.88 -9.06
CA ILE A 140 2.40 -0.42 -8.47
C ILE A 140 2.76 -1.52 -9.46
N LEU A 141 3.66 -2.41 -9.05
CA LEU A 141 4.03 -3.57 -9.86
C LEU A 141 3.30 -4.82 -9.38
N LYS A 142 3.18 -5.80 -10.28
CA LYS A 142 2.53 -7.08 -9.98
C LYS A 142 3.55 -8.20 -9.89
N TYR A 143 3.17 -9.24 -9.16
CA TYR A 143 3.84 -10.55 -9.13
C TYR A 143 2.79 -11.65 -9.06
N ALA A 144 3.10 -12.85 -9.53
CA ALA A 144 2.16 -13.98 -9.55
C ALA A 144 2.66 -15.19 -8.73
N ASP A 145 3.91 -15.17 -8.30
CA ASP A 145 4.59 -16.26 -7.62
C ASP A 145 5.83 -15.72 -6.87
N THR A 146 6.43 -16.56 -6.03
CA THR A 146 7.59 -16.18 -5.21
C THR A 146 8.84 -15.82 -6.02
N GLY A 147 9.01 -16.40 -7.21
CA GLY A 147 10.12 -16.08 -8.11
C GLY A 147 9.98 -14.70 -8.75
N SER A 148 8.79 -14.39 -9.26
CA SER A 148 8.48 -13.04 -9.77
C SER A 148 8.52 -12.00 -8.65
N LEU A 149 8.07 -12.34 -7.43
CA LEU A 149 8.22 -11.49 -6.25
C LEU A 149 9.69 -11.19 -5.93
N ALA A 150 10.54 -12.22 -5.85
CA ALA A 150 11.96 -12.07 -5.60
C ALA A 150 12.67 -11.20 -6.66
N THR A 151 12.26 -11.31 -7.93
CA THR A 151 12.79 -10.47 -9.02
C THR A 151 12.43 -9.00 -8.84
N GLN A 152 11.22 -8.70 -8.36
CA GLN A 152 10.83 -7.32 -8.05
C GLN A 152 11.64 -6.76 -6.88
N VAL A 153 11.86 -7.56 -5.83
CA VAL A 153 12.67 -7.15 -4.67
C VAL A 153 14.10 -6.82 -5.10
N ASP A 154 14.75 -7.67 -5.89
CA ASP A 154 16.09 -7.38 -6.43
C ASP A 154 16.15 -6.05 -7.18
N THR A 155 15.13 -5.81 -8.02
CA THR A 155 15.03 -4.59 -8.83
C THR A 155 14.88 -3.36 -7.94
N ILE A 156 14.02 -3.45 -6.92
CA ILE A 156 13.80 -2.38 -5.93
C ILE A 156 15.12 -2.03 -5.22
N LEU A 157 15.80 -3.03 -4.65
CA LEU A 157 17.02 -2.81 -3.88
C LEU A 157 18.17 -2.27 -4.75
N THR A 158 18.34 -2.83 -5.94
CA THR A 158 19.37 -2.37 -6.88
C THR A 158 19.13 -0.92 -7.27
N ARG A 159 17.89 -0.56 -7.62
CA ARG A 159 17.55 0.82 -7.99
C ARG A 159 17.74 1.79 -6.83
N LEU A 160 17.39 1.38 -5.61
CA LEU A 160 17.54 2.17 -4.41
C LEU A 160 19.02 2.58 -4.21
N VAL A 161 19.92 1.60 -4.21
CA VAL A 161 21.34 1.88 -3.92
C VAL A 161 22.07 2.55 -5.08
N THR A 162 21.58 2.44 -6.32
CA THR A 162 22.21 3.09 -7.48
C THR A 162 21.73 4.51 -7.73
N HIS A 163 20.51 4.87 -7.35
CA HIS A 163 19.92 6.17 -7.69
C HIS A 163 19.60 7.07 -6.49
N GLU A 164 19.52 6.53 -5.27
CA GLU A 164 19.17 7.29 -4.07
C GLU A 164 20.24 7.29 -2.94
N PRO A 165 21.57 7.21 -3.21
CA PRO A 165 22.54 7.15 -2.11
C PRO A 165 22.52 8.41 -1.23
N GLY A 166 22.32 9.60 -1.81
CA GLY A 166 22.33 10.86 -1.06
C GLY A 166 21.07 11.16 -0.25
N ARG A 167 19.93 10.55 -0.59
CA ARG A 167 18.63 10.83 0.06
C ARG A 167 18.44 10.04 1.34
N LEU A 168 19.06 8.85 1.41
CA LEU A 168 19.07 7.99 2.59
C LEU A 168 20.03 8.52 3.68
N ASP A 169 21.14 9.15 3.30
CA ASP A 169 22.04 9.85 4.23
C ASP A 169 21.46 11.18 4.73
N SER A 170 20.64 11.87 3.92
CA SER A 170 20.06 13.19 4.24
C SER A 170 18.76 13.14 5.04
N GLY A 171 18.35 11.99 5.58
CA GLY A 171 17.20 11.86 6.50
C GLY A 171 17.32 12.71 7.78
N LEU A 172 18.46 13.40 7.98
CA LEU A 172 18.70 14.39 9.03
C LEU A 172 18.43 15.85 8.60
N SER A 173 18.07 16.13 7.35
CA SER A 173 17.72 17.48 6.90
C SER A 173 16.70 17.43 5.76
N GLY A 174 15.44 17.68 6.10
CA GLY A 174 14.30 17.55 5.21
C GLY A 174 14.40 18.36 3.93
N SER A 175 14.17 17.69 2.81
CA SER A 175 13.30 18.17 1.73
C SER A 175 12.99 17.03 0.77
N GLY A 176 11.71 16.85 0.42
CA GLY A 176 11.31 16.10 -0.78
C GLY A 176 10.09 15.21 -0.63
N SER A 177 9.07 15.53 -1.45
CA SER A 177 7.75 14.90 -1.64
C SER A 177 6.83 14.89 -0.42
N GLY A 178 5.77 15.71 -0.49
CA GLY A 178 4.73 15.75 0.54
C GLY A 178 4.01 14.41 0.71
N PRO A 179 3.30 14.21 1.83
CA PRO A 179 2.67 12.94 2.18
C PRO A 179 1.78 12.42 1.06
N LEU A 180 1.77 11.09 0.87
CA LEU A 180 0.69 10.44 0.13
C LEU A 180 -0.65 10.81 0.79
N PRO A 181 -1.65 11.27 0.04
CA PRO A 181 -2.93 11.63 0.62
C PRO A 181 -3.60 10.38 1.21
N SER A 182 -4.13 10.51 2.43
CA SER A 182 -5.11 9.54 2.95
C SER A 182 -6.39 9.61 2.12
N PRO A 183 -7.06 8.48 1.84
CA PRO A 183 -8.36 8.51 1.17
C PRO A 183 -9.35 9.34 1.99
N ARG A 184 -10.26 10.04 1.31
CA ARG A 184 -11.32 10.79 1.99
C ARG A 184 -12.24 9.82 2.69
N GLN A 185 -12.38 9.94 4.01
CA GLN A 185 -13.51 9.34 4.72
C GLN A 185 -14.79 9.81 4.03
N ALA A 186 -15.60 8.86 3.53
CA ALA A 186 -16.93 9.16 3.05
C ALA A 186 -17.78 9.60 4.25
N SER A 187 -17.80 10.91 4.53
CA SER A 187 -18.74 11.50 5.47
C SER A 187 -20.15 11.32 4.90
N ALA A 188 -20.96 10.54 5.61
CA ALA A 188 -22.38 10.37 5.36
C ALA A 188 -23.13 11.67 5.72
N ASP A 189 -22.98 12.71 4.92
CA ASP A 189 -23.79 13.92 5.00
C ASP A 189 -23.84 14.60 3.61
N GLU A 190 -24.54 13.95 2.68
CA GLU A 190 -25.06 14.65 1.50
C GLU A 190 -26.52 14.21 1.31
N LYS A 191 -27.40 14.80 2.13
CA LYS A 191 -28.82 14.83 1.80
C LYS A 191 -28.96 15.62 0.50
N GLN A 192 -29.31 14.91 -0.57
CA GLN A 192 -29.73 15.50 -1.84
C GLN A 192 -30.90 16.46 -1.60
N GLU A 193 -30.65 17.76 -1.66
CA GLU A 193 -31.68 18.75 -1.94
C GLU A 193 -32.00 18.72 -3.44
N MET A 194 -33.20 18.27 -3.79
CA MET A 194 -33.75 18.45 -5.14
C MET A 194 -34.12 19.92 -5.36
N PRO A 195 -33.78 20.53 -6.51
CA PRO A 195 -34.23 21.87 -6.84
C PRO A 195 -35.71 21.85 -7.29
N PRO A 196 -36.51 22.89 -7.01
CA PRO A 196 -37.92 22.92 -7.31
C PRO A 196 -38.18 23.29 -8.78
N GLY A 197 -39.09 22.53 -9.40
CA GLY A 197 -40.07 22.99 -10.40
C GLY A 197 -39.58 23.72 -11.65
N GLN A 198 -39.63 23.03 -12.79
CA GLN A 198 -40.03 23.66 -14.05
C GLN A 198 -41.12 22.82 -14.72
N SER A 199 -42.32 23.40 -14.81
CA SER A 199 -43.41 22.93 -15.64
C SER A 199 -43.13 23.27 -17.09
N TYR A 200 -43.34 22.33 -18.01
CA TYR A 200 -43.73 22.67 -19.37
C TYR A 200 -44.97 21.88 -19.74
N GLY A 201 -46.08 22.61 -19.91
CA GLY A 201 -47.34 22.11 -20.39
C GLY A 201 -47.39 22.01 -21.92
N HIS A 202 -48.20 21.05 -22.36
CA HIS A 202 -48.94 20.93 -23.62
C HIS A 202 -48.23 21.13 -24.96
N SER A 203 -48.29 20.07 -25.79
CA SER A 203 -49.14 20.05 -27.00
C SER A 203 -49.29 18.60 -27.51
N GLY A 204 -50.53 18.10 -27.62
CA GLY A 204 -50.88 17.05 -28.59
C GLY A 204 -51.05 17.67 -30.00
N PRO A 205 -51.62 16.98 -31.01
CA PRO A 205 -52.40 15.74 -31.00
C PRO A 205 -51.74 14.67 -31.92
N GLU A 206 -52.25 13.51 -32.33
CA GLU A 206 -53.57 13.14 -32.88
C GLU A 206 -53.60 11.62 -33.13
N ALA A 207 -54.80 11.03 -33.15
CA ALA A 207 -55.05 9.60 -33.30
C ALA A 207 -55.32 9.17 -34.75
N SER A 208 -54.98 7.92 -35.09
CA SER A 208 -55.58 7.09 -36.15
C SER A 208 -55.18 5.62 -35.90
N SER A 209 -56.11 4.74 -35.52
CA SER A 209 -56.81 3.75 -36.39
C SER A 209 -55.83 2.72 -37.01
N GLN A 210 -55.94 1.39 -36.89
CA GLN A 210 -57.10 0.49 -36.98
C GLN A 210 -56.72 -0.96 -36.56
N HIS A 211 -57.75 -1.72 -36.18
CA HIS A 211 -57.86 -3.16 -35.86
C HIS A 211 -57.63 -4.09 -37.09
N PRO A 212 -57.47 -5.43 -36.92
CA PRO A 212 -58.57 -6.37 -36.62
C PRO A 212 -58.44 -7.06 -35.26
#